data_AF-A0A938KQY6-F1
#
_entry.id   AF-A0A938KQY6-F1
#
_cell.length_a   1.000
_cell.length_b   1.000
_cell.length_c   1.000
_cell.angle_alpha   90.00
_cell.angle_beta   90.00
_cell.angle_gamma   90.00
#
_symmetry.space_group_name_H-M   'P 1'
#
loop_
_entity.id
_entity.type
_entity.pdbx_description
1 polymer ?
#
loop_
_entity_poly.entity_id
_entity_poly.type
_entity_poly.pdbx_seq_one_letter_code
_entity_poly.pdbx_strand_id
1 'polypeptide(L)'
;MRSVTRATLLLAVAALTAQAQVGASVTAKDANSLPEAEIAALPGMTPALAKELVAARPFSGPAAFDAFLKGKLTDAQRTELYPRLWVHLNLNASTREEIALVPGMGPRMIREFLEYRPYKNLAVFRREMGKYVKPDEVARLEQYVFVPMNPTSASDADLMTIPGMGPRMVREFKEYRPWTSRAQFDKEIGKYVNAKEVARLAGFLTFPK
;
A
#
# COMPACT_ATOMS: atom_id res chain seq x y z
N MET A 1 10.23 -12.65 -62.71
CA MET A 1 10.56 -11.88 -61.50
C MET A 1 9.30 -11.17 -61.01
N ARG A 2 8.68 -11.63 -59.92
CA ARG A 2 7.62 -10.90 -59.21
C ARG A 2 7.91 -11.03 -57.72
N SER A 3 8.44 -9.95 -57.17
CA SER A 3 8.82 -9.81 -55.76
C SER A 3 7.57 -9.64 -54.93
N VAL A 4 7.30 -10.57 -54.00
CA VAL A 4 6.22 -10.43 -53.02
C VAL A 4 6.81 -9.78 -51.77
N THR A 5 6.54 -8.49 -51.60
CA THR A 5 6.88 -7.74 -50.39
C THR A 5 6.05 -8.24 -49.22
N ARG A 6 6.68 -8.93 -48.26
CA ARG A 6 6.06 -9.28 -46.98
C ARG A 6 5.99 -8.03 -46.11
N ALA A 7 4.79 -7.49 -45.93
CA ALA A 7 4.51 -6.50 -44.90
C ALA A 7 4.48 -7.21 -43.53
N THR A 8 5.51 -6.99 -42.73
CA THR A 8 5.55 -7.44 -41.33
C THR A 8 4.66 -6.51 -40.52
N LEU A 9 3.48 -6.98 -40.13
CA LEU A 9 2.60 -6.30 -39.18
C LEU A 9 3.25 -6.37 -37.79
N LEU A 10 3.87 -5.27 -37.33
CA LEU A 10 4.24 -5.15 -35.91
C LEU A 10 2.94 -5.03 -35.10
N LEU A 11 2.59 -6.11 -34.39
CA LEU A 11 1.62 -6.04 -33.30
C LEU A 11 2.26 -5.22 -32.16
N ALA A 12 1.86 -3.97 -32.01
CA ALA A 12 2.15 -3.20 -30.81
C ALA A 12 1.38 -3.83 -29.65
N VAL A 13 2.07 -4.61 -28.81
CA VAL A 13 1.53 -5.03 -27.52
C VAL A 13 1.42 -3.78 -26.67
N ALA A 14 0.23 -3.19 -26.58
CA ALA A 14 -0.08 -2.24 -25.53
C ALA A 14 0.06 -2.99 -24.21
N ALA A 15 1.18 -2.79 -23.51
CA ALA A 15 1.30 -3.21 -22.13
C ALA A 15 0.15 -2.53 -21.38
N LEU A 16 -0.86 -3.30 -20.98
CA LEU A 16 -1.77 -2.88 -19.92
C LEU A 16 -0.85 -2.61 -18.72
N THR A 17 -0.53 -1.35 -18.50
CA THR A 17 0.17 -0.93 -17.29
C THR A 17 -0.76 -1.29 -16.15
N ALA A 18 -0.39 -2.34 -15.40
CA ALA A 18 -1.09 -2.72 -14.19
C ALA A 18 -1.27 -1.44 -13.35
N GLN A 19 -2.53 -1.14 -13.02
CA GLN A 19 -2.89 0.06 -12.29
C GLN A 19 -2.64 -0.17 -10.80
N ALA A 20 -1.38 -0.46 -10.43
CA ALA A 20 -0.96 -0.77 -9.08
C ALA A 20 -1.66 0.14 -8.06
N GLN A 21 -2.17 -0.47 -6.99
CA GLN A 21 -3.00 0.23 -6.01
C GLN A 21 -2.28 0.42 -4.68
N VAL A 22 -1.32 -0.46 -4.35
CA VAL A 22 -0.39 -0.26 -3.23
C VAL A 22 1.01 -0.03 -3.77
N GLY A 23 1.72 0.94 -3.20
CA GLY A 23 3.07 1.28 -3.60
C GLY A 23 4.05 0.15 -3.37
N ALA A 24 4.93 -0.09 -4.33
CA ALA A 24 5.97 -1.11 -4.17
C ALA A 24 7.03 -0.62 -3.18
N SER A 25 7.45 -1.51 -2.26
CA SER A 25 8.59 -1.27 -1.38
C SER A 25 9.85 -0.94 -2.17
N VAL A 26 10.44 0.23 -1.91
CA VAL A 26 11.81 0.57 -2.35
C VAL A 26 12.78 0.26 -1.21
N THR A 27 12.56 0.89 -0.06
CA THR A 27 13.32 0.66 1.18
C THR A 27 12.41 0.30 2.35
N ALA A 28 11.21 0.87 2.40
CA ALA A 28 10.25 0.65 3.46
C ALA A 28 9.56 -0.71 3.31
N LYS A 29 9.54 -1.49 4.38
CA LYS A 29 8.78 -2.73 4.51
C LYS A 29 7.46 -2.46 5.25
N ASP A 30 6.46 -3.28 4.97
CA ASP A 30 5.14 -3.14 5.60
C ASP A 30 5.17 -3.60 7.06
N ALA A 31 4.82 -2.69 7.96
CA ALA A 31 4.86 -2.91 9.40
C ALA A 31 3.79 -3.88 9.90
N ASN A 32 2.75 -4.19 9.10
CA ASN A 32 1.73 -5.17 9.44
C ASN A 32 2.08 -6.59 8.97
N SER A 33 3.09 -6.76 8.09
CA SER A 33 3.48 -8.08 7.57
C SER A 33 4.95 -8.48 7.80
N LEU A 34 5.85 -7.54 8.11
CA LEU A 34 7.28 -7.87 8.30
C LEU A 34 7.48 -8.88 9.46
N PRO A 35 8.33 -9.92 9.32
CA PRO A 35 8.60 -10.86 10.41
C PRO A 35 9.21 -10.18 11.65
N GLU A 36 8.90 -10.70 12.84
CA GLU A 36 9.37 -10.14 14.13
C GLU A 36 10.90 -10.01 14.19
N ALA A 37 11.61 -11.05 13.75
CA ALA A 37 13.08 -11.06 13.77
C ALA A 37 13.68 -9.97 12.88
N GLU A 38 13.05 -9.68 11.73
CA GLU A 38 13.49 -8.60 10.85
C GLU A 38 13.20 -7.22 11.46
N ILE A 39 12.07 -7.06 12.16
CA ILE A 39 11.78 -5.83 12.91
C ILE A 39 12.82 -5.60 13.99
N ALA A 40 13.18 -6.64 14.75
CA ALA A 40 14.17 -6.55 15.83
C ALA A 40 15.59 -6.19 15.34
N ALA A 41 15.87 -6.32 14.04
CA ALA A 41 17.13 -5.93 13.42
C ALA A 41 17.15 -4.46 12.95
N LEU A 42 16.04 -3.73 13.06
CA LEU A 42 15.95 -2.33 12.61
C LEU A 42 16.53 -1.34 13.64
N PRO A 43 17.02 -0.17 13.20
CA PRO A 43 17.51 0.87 14.09
C PRO A 43 16.48 1.26 15.16
N GLY A 44 16.91 1.28 16.43
CA GLY A 44 16.06 1.61 17.57
C GLY A 44 15.08 0.52 18.00
N MET A 45 14.95 -0.58 17.25
CA MET A 45 14.03 -1.67 17.59
C MET A 45 14.73 -2.71 18.47
N THR A 46 14.21 -2.94 19.67
CA THR A 46 14.64 -4.05 20.53
C THR A 46 13.79 -5.30 20.26
N PRO A 47 14.24 -6.52 20.62
CA PRO A 47 13.40 -7.71 20.54
C PRO A 47 12.07 -7.57 21.29
N ALA A 48 12.09 -6.91 22.45
CA ALA A 48 10.87 -6.65 23.22
C ALA A 48 9.90 -5.73 22.45
N LEU A 49 10.40 -4.62 21.88
CA LEU A 49 9.57 -3.70 21.10
C LEU A 49 9.05 -4.33 19.81
N ALA A 50 9.85 -5.17 19.14
CA ALA A 50 9.42 -5.92 17.96
C ALA A 50 8.24 -6.86 18.29
N LYS A 51 8.34 -7.60 19.40
CA LYS A 51 7.26 -8.46 19.90
C LYS A 51 5.99 -7.66 20.24
N GLU A 52 6.12 -6.52 20.91
CA GLU A 52 4.99 -5.63 21.20
C GLU A 52 4.32 -5.11 19.91
N LEU A 53 5.11 -4.74 18.91
CA LEU A 53 4.61 -4.27 17.62
C LEU A 53 3.81 -5.37 16.93
N VAL A 54 4.34 -6.60 16.85
CA VAL A 54 3.63 -7.74 16.26
C VAL A 54 2.33 -8.04 17.01
N ALA A 55 2.33 -7.93 18.35
CA ALA A 55 1.14 -8.11 19.16
C ALA A 55 0.07 -7.02 18.89
N ALA A 56 0.50 -5.79 18.62
CA ALA A 56 -0.39 -4.65 18.33
C ALA A 56 -1.00 -4.65 16.92
N ARG A 57 -0.50 -5.48 16.00
CA ARG A 57 -1.03 -5.57 14.63
C ARG A 57 -2.51 -6.01 14.56
N PRO A 58 -3.24 -5.58 13.51
CA PRO A 58 -2.80 -4.64 12.48
C PRO A 58 -2.99 -3.17 12.89
N PHE A 59 -2.09 -2.30 12.48
CA PHE A 59 -2.29 -0.85 12.52
C PHE A 59 -3.17 -0.42 11.35
N SER A 60 -4.17 0.42 11.61
CA SER A 60 -5.12 0.91 10.60
C SER A 60 -4.54 1.96 9.65
N GLY A 61 -3.38 2.53 9.97
CA GLY A 61 -2.73 3.60 9.21
C GLY A 61 -1.50 4.16 9.92
N PRO A 62 -0.82 5.14 9.30
CA PRO A 62 0.40 5.72 9.84
C PRO A 62 0.18 6.44 11.18
N ALA A 63 -0.98 7.06 11.43
CA ALA A 63 -1.26 7.70 12.72
C ALA A 63 -1.29 6.68 13.87
N ALA A 64 -1.94 5.53 13.68
CA ALA A 64 -2.00 4.48 14.69
C ALA A 64 -0.61 3.87 14.94
N PHE A 65 0.19 3.73 13.88
CA PHE A 65 1.57 3.25 13.98
C PHE A 65 2.49 4.24 14.72
N ASP A 66 2.44 5.53 14.37
CA ASP A 66 3.20 6.59 15.07
C ASP A 66 2.78 6.71 16.53
N ALA A 67 1.47 6.64 16.82
CA ALA A 67 0.95 6.65 18.18
C ALA A 67 1.45 5.47 19.02
N PHE A 68 1.55 4.27 18.44
CA PHE A 68 2.13 3.11 19.13
C PHE A 68 3.61 3.31 19.48
N LEU A 69 4.38 3.93 18.58
CA LEU A 69 5.82 4.16 18.78
C LEU A 69 6.12 5.37 19.67
N LYS A 70 5.20 6.33 19.76
CA LYS A 70 5.30 7.48 20.68
C LYS A 70 5.44 6.99 22.12
N GLY A 71 6.40 7.56 22.84
CA GLY A 71 6.76 7.14 24.20
C GLY A 71 7.64 5.90 24.29
N LYS A 72 7.88 5.19 23.18
CA LYS A 72 8.81 4.06 23.08
C LYS A 72 10.09 4.44 22.32
N LEU A 73 9.96 5.33 21.34
CA LEU A 73 11.05 5.87 20.53
C LEU A 73 11.01 7.40 20.54
N THR A 74 12.18 8.03 20.52
CA THR A 74 12.31 9.48 20.32
C THR A 74 11.87 9.88 18.91
N ASP A 75 11.58 11.16 18.69
CA ASP A 75 11.19 11.67 17.36
C ASP A 75 12.28 11.43 16.31
N ALA A 76 13.55 11.55 16.70
CA ALA A 76 14.69 11.24 15.83
C ALA A 76 14.73 9.76 15.44
N GLN A 77 14.52 8.86 16.41
CA GLN A 77 14.48 7.41 16.15
C GLN A 77 13.29 7.02 15.25
N ARG A 78 12.11 7.61 15.46
CA ARG A 78 10.95 7.37 14.57
C ARG A 78 11.22 7.88 13.15
N THR A 79 11.82 9.06 13.02
CA THR A 79 12.23 9.63 11.72
C THR A 79 13.22 8.72 10.98
N GLU A 80 14.14 8.09 11.70
CA GLU A 80 15.07 7.11 11.12
C GLU A 80 14.39 5.77 10.76
N LEU A 81 13.37 5.36 11.52
CA LEU A 81 12.67 4.09 11.30
C LEU A 81 11.73 4.11 10.09
N TYR A 82 10.99 5.21 9.87
CA TYR A 82 9.93 5.28 8.85
C TYR A 82 10.37 4.99 7.40
N PRO A 83 11.59 5.35 6.96
CA PRO A 83 12.11 4.93 5.66
C PRO A 83 12.29 3.41 5.49
N ARG A 84 12.25 2.63 6.58
CA ARG A 84 12.52 1.19 6.63
C ARG A 84 11.31 0.36 7.05
N LEU A 85 10.44 0.91 7.88
CA LEU A 85 9.24 0.24 8.40
C LEU A 85 8.06 1.21 8.40
N TRP A 86 7.00 0.85 7.68
CA TRP A 86 5.89 1.76 7.42
C TRP A 86 4.54 1.07 7.34
N VAL A 87 3.47 1.82 7.60
CA VAL A 87 2.08 1.41 7.31
C VAL A 87 1.55 2.30 6.21
N HIS A 88 1.22 1.69 5.06
CA HIS A 88 0.77 2.43 3.88
C HIS A 88 -0.39 3.38 4.22
N LEU A 89 -0.30 4.61 3.72
CA LEU A 89 -1.30 5.65 3.92
C LEU A 89 -2.32 5.68 2.78
N ASN A 90 -3.59 5.82 3.11
CA ASN A 90 -4.67 5.88 2.12
C ASN A 90 -4.67 7.26 1.44
N LEU A 91 -4.31 7.34 0.16
CA LEU A 91 -4.25 8.60 -0.57
C LEU A 91 -5.56 9.37 -0.61
N ASN A 92 -6.71 8.69 -0.48
CA ASN A 92 -8.03 9.30 -0.60
C ASN A 92 -8.66 9.68 0.73
N ALA A 93 -8.07 9.26 1.85
CA ALA A 93 -8.66 9.46 3.18
C ALA A 93 -7.69 10.05 4.22
N SER A 94 -6.38 9.93 4.04
CA SER A 94 -5.41 10.33 5.08
C SER A 94 -5.47 11.82 5.39
N THR A 95 -5.23 12.23 6.63
CA THR A 95 -5.20 13.66 6.99
C THR A 95 -3.90 14.33 6.57
N ARG A 96 -3.84 15.65 6.72
CA ARG A 96 -2.60 16.43 6.48
C ARG A 96 -1.48 15.96 7.42
N GLU A 97 -1.82 15.70 8.67
CA GLU A 97 -0.90 15.27 9.73
C GLU A 97 -0.35 13.88 9.44
N GLU A 98 -1.19 12.97 8.95
CA GLU A 98 -0.75 11.63 8.52
C GLU A 98 0.21 11.69 7.34
N ILE A 99 -0.07 12.54 6.34
CA ILE A 99 0.84 12.73 5.20
C ILE A 99 2.17 13.33 5.67
N ALA A 100 2.15 14.23 6.66
CA ALA A 100 3.35 14.85 7.22
C ALA A 100 4.29 13.84 7.93
N LEU A 101 3.79 12.67 8.33
CA LEU A 101 4.62 11.60 8.89
C LEU A 101 5.53 10.93 7.83
N VAL A 102 5.22 11.09 6.54
CA VAL A 102 6.06 10.54 5.46
C VAL A 102 7.43 11.24 5.48
N PRO A 103 8.55 10.50 5.49
CA PRO A 103 9.89 11.10 5.52
C PRO A 103 10.11 12.09 4.38
N GLY A 104 10.65 13.28 4.69
CA GLY A 104 10.96 14.32 3.70
C GLY A 104 9.74 15.06 3.14
N MET A 105 8.57 14.89 3.75
CA MET A 105 7.34 15.50 3.26
C MET A 105 7.20 16.96 3.70
N GLY A 106 7.52 17.90 2.80
CA GLY A 106 7.38 19.34 3.03
C GLY A 106 5.97 19.89 2.76
N PRO A 107 5.61 21.08 3.30
CA PRO A 107 4.27 21.66 3.20
C PRO A 107 3.69 21.75 1.78
N ARG A 108 4.57 21.97 0.78
CA ARG A 108 4.21 21.98 -0.64
C ARG A 108 3.69 20.62 -1.08
N MET A 109 4.50 19.55 -0.94
CA MET A 109 4.10 18.20 -1.38
C MET A 109 2.86 17.69 -0.66
N ILE A 110 2.69 18.02 0.62
CA ILE A 110 1.46 17.67 1.36
C ILE A 110 0.22 18.27 0.69
N ARG A 111 0.30 19.53 0.26
CA ARG A 111 -0.81 20.18 -0.45
C ARG A 111 -1.09 19.48 -1.77
N GLU A 112 -0.05 19.14 -2.55
CA GLU A 112 -0.24 18.43 -3.83
C GLU A 112 -0.95 17.08 -3.63
N PHE A 113 -0.59 16.32 -2.58
CA PHE A 113 -1.28 15.07 -2.22
C PHE A 113 -2.78 15.26 -1.94
N LEU A 114 -3.15 16.38 -1.31
CA LEU A 114 -4.54 16.67 -0.96
C LEU A 114 -5.33 17.15 -2.18
N GLU A 115 -4.70 17.94 -3.04
CA GLU A 115 -5.33 18.60 -4.18
C GLU A 115 -5.79 17.64 -5.27
N TYR A 116 -5.04 16.56 -5.54
CA TYR A 116 -5.38 15.60 -6.59
C TYR A 116 -6.37 14.50 -6.15
N ARG A 117 -6.94 14.60 -4.96
CA ARG A 117 -7.95 13.64 -4.51
C ARG A 117 -9.26 13.81 -5.33
N PRO A 118 -9.96 12.71 -5.65
CA PRO A 118 -9.57 11.32 -5.37
C PRO A 118 -8.61 10.76 -6.43
N TYR A 119 -7.58 10.05 -5.97
CA TYR A 119 -6.75 9.21 -6.81
C TYR A 119 -7.51 7.94 -7.21
N LYS A 120 -7.48 7.62 -8.50
CA LYS A 120 -8.07 6.38 -9.03
C LYS A 120 -7.12 5.17 -8.93
N ASN A 121 -5.81 5.42 -9.05
CA ASN A 121 -4.75 4.42 -8.98
C ASN A 121 -3.38 5.11 -8.86
N LEU A 122 -2.32 4.33 -8.66
CA LEU A 122 -0.96 4.90 -8.58
C LEU A 122 -0.41 5.38 -9.92
N ALA A 123 -1.00 5.03 -11.07
CA ALA A 123 -0.62 5.65 -12.34
C ALA A 123 -1.00 7.14 -12.37
N VAL A 124 -2.15 7.50 -11.78
CA VAL A 124 -2.52 8.90 -11.54
C VAL A 124 -1.52 9.55 -10.57
N PHE A 125 -1.20 8.88 -9.45
CA PHE A 125 -0.22 9.38 -8.48
C PHE A 125 1.12 9.73 -9.15
N ARG A 126 1.70 8.79 -9.90
CA ARG A 126 2.98 8.98 -10.61
C ARG A 126 2.93 10.17 -11.57
N ARG A 127 1.85 10.28 -12.34
CA ARG A 127 1.66 11.38 -13.31
C ARG A 127 1.59 12.73 -12.62
N GLU A 128 0.79 12.85 -11.56
CA GLU A 128 0.59 14.13 -10.88
C GLU A 128 1.82 14.53 -10.05
N MET A 129 2.43 13.60 -9.31
CA MET A 129 3.63 13.89 -8.51
C MET A 129 4.87 14.13 -9.38
N GLY A 130 4.96 13.46 -10.53
CA GLY A 130 6.05 13.64 -11.50
C GLY A 130 6.13 15.05 -12.10
N LYS A 131 5.10 15.89 -11.93
CA LYS A 131 5.15 17.32 -12.30
C LYS A 131 6.05 18.15 -11.35
N TYR A 132 6.29 17.65 -10.14
CA TYR A 132 6.93 18.41 -9.07
C TYR A 132 8.26 17.83 -8.63
N VAL A 133 8.45 16.52 -8.79
CA VAL A 133 9.65 15.82 -8.33
C VAL A 133 10.13 14.83 -9.38
N LYS A 134 11.44 14.51 -9.33
CA LYS A 134 12.08 13.58 -10.26
C LYS A 134 11.56 12.14 -10.09
N PRO A 135 11.73 11.25 -11.08
CA PRO A 135 11.22 9.88 -11.03
C PRO A 135 11.61 9.08 -9.79
N ASP A 136 12.87 9.17 -9.32
CA ASP A 136 13.31 8.48 -8.10
C ASP A 136 12.53 8.92 -6.87
N GLU A 137 12.20 10.22 -6.80
CA GLU A 137 11.45 10.78 -5.69
C GLU A 137 9.97 10.40 -5.77
N VAL A 138 9.40 10.29 -6.98
CA VAL A 138 8.06 9.71 -7.16
C VAL A 138 8.04 8.27 -6.65
N ALA A 139 8.99 7.44 -7.05
CA ALA A 139 9.08 6.05 -6.59
C ALA A 139 9.28 5.96 -5.07
N ARG A 140 10.11 6.84 -4.50
CA ARG A 140 10.29 6.94 -3.04
C ARG A 140 8.99 7.29 -2.34
N LEU A 141 8.23 8.28 -2.82
CA LEU A 141 6.97 8.68 -2.21
C LEU A 141 5.88 7.62 -2.37
N GLU A 142 5.87 6.94 -3.51
CA GLU A 142 4.88 5.92 -3.83
C GLU A 142 4.89 4.76 -2.83
N GLN A 143 6.06 4.33 -2.36
CA GLN A 143 6.17 3.20 -1.42
C GLN A 143 5.42 3.40 -0.10
N TYR A 144 5.03 4.64 0.23
CA TYR A 144 4.35 4.96 1.49
C TYR A 144 2.84 4.95 1.36
N VAL A 145 2.29 4.80 0.15
CA VAL A 145 0.90 5.13 -0.16
C VAL A 145 0.15 3.98 -0.79
N PHE A 146 -1.17 4.03 -0.69
CA PHE A 146 -2.07 3.21 -1.48
C PHE A 146 -3.35 3.95 -1.86
N VAL A 147 -4.05 3.43 -2.85
CA VAL A 147 -5.40 3.82 -3.23
C VAL A 147 -6.34 2.65 -2.91
N PRO A 148 -7.45 2.90 -2.19
CA PRO A 148 -8.35 1.83 -1.77
C PRO A 148 -9.06 1.19 -2.97
N MET A 149 -9.20 -0.13 -2.92
CA MET A 149 -9.76 -0.93 -4.00
C MET A 149 -11.18 -1.40 -3.70
N ASN A 150 -12.05 -1.41 -4.71
CA ASN A 150 -13.31 -2.14 -4.61
C ASN A 150 -13.04 -3.64 -4.82
N PRO A 151 -13.22 -4.52 -3.82
CA PRO A 151 -12.87 -5.93 -3.94
C PRO A 151 -13.75 -6.69 -4.95
N THR A 152 -14.91 -6.14 -5.32
CA THR A 152 -15.80 -6.71 -6.35
C THR A 152 -15.21 -6.56 -7.75
N SER A 153 -14.48 -5.48 -8.02
CA SER A 153 -14.01 -5.14 -9.37
C SER A 153 -12.48 -5.07 -9.51
N ALA A 154 -11.73 -5.12 -8.40
CA ALA A 154 -10.27 -5.10 -8.43
C ALA A 154 -9.70 -6.22 -9.31
N SER A 155 -8.66 -5.92 -10.09
CA SER A 155 -7.97 -6.95 -10.86
C SER A 155 -7.13 -7.85 -9.96
N ASP A 156 -6.81 -9.07 -10.41
CA ASP A 156 -5.90 -9.97 -9.70
C ASP A 156 -4.53 -9.29 -9.47
N ALA A 157 -4.04 -8.53 -10.46
CA ALA A 157 -2.79 -7.80 -10.36
C ALA A 157 -2.83 -6.72 -9.27
N ASP A 158 -3.94 -5.98 -9.15
CA ASP A 158 -4.09 -4.95 -8.12
C ASP A 158 -4.18 -5.58 -6.73
N LEU A 159 -4.95 -6.66 -6.57
CA LEU A 159 -5.03 -7.39 -5.29
C LEU A 159 -3.67 -7.93 -4.86
N MET A 160 -2.87 -8.45 -5.80
CA MET A 160 -1.51 -8.92 -5.53
C MET A 160 -0.54 -7.82 -5.10
N THR A 161 -0.89 -6.52 -5.24
CA THR A 161 -0.07 -5.43 -4.69
C THR A 161 -0.19 -5.29 -3.17
N ILE A 162 -1.22 -5.88 -2.55
CA ILE A 162 -1.37 -5.85 -1.09
C ILE A 162 -0.22 -6.65 -0.44
N PRO A 163 0.55 -6.06 0.49
CA PRO A 163 1.65 -6.75 1.16
C PRO A 163 1.18 -8.08 1.75
N GLY A 164 1.93 -9.17 1.54
CA GLY A 164 1.58 -10.51 2.02
C GLY A 164 0.40 -11.19 1.31
N MET A 165 -0.22 -10.55 0.29
CA MET A 165 -1.25 -11.20 -0.51
C MET A 165 -0.64 -12.24 -1.44
N GLY A 166 -1.22 -13.46 -1.42
CA GLY A 166 -0.81 -14.55 -2.29
C GLY A 166 -1.93 -15.00 -3.26
N PRO A 167 -1.58 -15.77 -4.31
CA PRO A 167 -2.55 -16.21 -5.33
C PRO A 167 -3.75 -16.99 -4.78
N ARG A 168 -3.55 -17.73 -3.67
CA ARG A 168 -4.64 -18.43 -2.98
C ARG A 168 -5.68 -17.44 -2.47
N MET A 169 -5.27 -16.40 -1.76
CA MET A 169 -6.19 -15.42 -1.18
C MET A 169 -6.88 -14.57 -2.25
N VAL A 170 -6.19 -14.26 -3.35
CA VAL A 170 -6.82 -13.61 -4.53
C VAL A 170 -7.95 -14.47 -5.11
N ARG A 171 -7.80 -15.79 -5.12
CA ARG A 171 -8.86 -16.71 -5.54
C ARG A 171 -10.07 -16.63 -4.61
N GLU A 172 -9.85 -16.66 -3.30
CA GLU A 172 -10.96 -16.53 -2.32
C GLU A 172 -11.67 -15.18 -2.50
N PHE A 173 -10.93 -14.09 -2.76
CA PHE A 173 -11.53 -12.78 -3.05
C PHE A 173 -12.48 -12.79 -4.25
N LYS A 174 -12.22 -13.64 -5.24
CA LYS A 174 -13.02 -13.74 -6.47
C LYS A 174 -14.23 -14.63 -6.29
N GLU A 175 -14.07 -15.72 -5.53
CA GLU A 175 -15.13 -16.70 -5.28
C GLU A 175 -16.38 -16.07 -4.68
N TYR A 176 -16.20 -15.12 -3.76
CA TYR A 176 -17.32 -14.48 -3.04
C TYR A 176 -17.79 -13.16 -3.66
N ARG A 177 -17.40 -12.85 -4.89
CA ARG A 177 -17.93 -11.67 -5.59
C ARG A 177 -19.40 -11.86 -5.96
N PRO A 178 -20.23 -10.81 -5.89
CA PRO A 178 -19.90 -9.45 -5.46
C PRO A 178 -19.82 -9.31 -3.93
N TRP A 179 -18.91 -8.45 -3.49
CA TRP A 179 -18.81 -8.00 -2.10
C TRP A 179 -19.78 -6.85 -1.87
N THR A 180 -20.80 -7.11 -1.07
CA THR A 180 -21.89 -6.17 -0.79
C THR A 180 -21.68 -5.39 0.50
N SER A 181 -20.89 -5.93 1.44
CA SER A 181 -20.64 -5.29 2.72
C SER A 181 -19.34 -5.74 3.36
N ARG A 182 -18.84 -4.96 4.31
CA ARG A 182 -17.72 -5.34 5.18
C ARG A 182 -18.03 -6.59 6.00
N ALA A 183 -19.27 -6.75 6.47
CA ALA A 183 -19.67 -7.92 7.26
C ALA A 183 -19.61 -9.22 6.44
N GLN A 184 -20.00 -9.18 5.15
CA GLN A 184 -19.81 -10.31 4.24
C GLN A 184 -18.32 -10.63 4.10
N PHE A 185 -17.47 -9.61 3.90
CA PHE A 185 -16.03 -9.80 3.81
C PHE A 185 -15.44 -10.47 5.05
N ASP A 186 -15.77 -9.96 6.23
CA ASP A 186 -15.25 -10.50 7.48
C ASP A 186 -15.66 -11.96 7.69
N LYS A 187 -16.93 -12.29 7.37
CA LYS A 187 -17.46 -13.66 7.48
C LYS A 187 -16.76 -14.63 6.52
N GLU A 188 -16.65 -14.27 5.24
CA GLU A 188 -16.17 -15.20 4.21
C GLU A 188 -14.64 -15.35 4.26
N ILE A 189 -13.88 -14.25 4.41
CA ILE A 189 -12.42 -14.30 4.50
C ILE A 189 -11.96 -14.87 5.85
N GLY A 190 -12.73 -14.65 6.93
CA GLY A 190 -12.46 -15.23 8.25
C GLY A 190 -12.46 -16.76 8.31
N LYS A 191 -12.98 -17.44 7.27
CA LYS A 191 -12.86 -18.91 7.13
C LYS A 191 -11.45 -19.38 6.81
N TYR A 192 -10.60 -18.49 6.28
CA TYR A 192 -9.28 -18.84 5.72
C TYR A 192 -8.12 -18.27 6.53
N VAL A 193 -8.35 -17.14 7.20
CA VAL A 193 -7.33 -16.42 7.97
C VAL A 193 -7.92 -15.91 9.28
N ASN A 194 -7.05 -15.61 10.25
CA ASN A 194 -7.48 -15.08 11.53
C ASN A 194 -8.03 -13.64 11.42
N ALA A 195 -8.72 -13.19 12.46
CA ALA A 195 -9.37 -11.87 12.47
C ALA A 195 -8.41 -10.69 12.28
N LYS A 196 -7.15 -10.80 12.74
CA LYS A 196 -6.13 -9.76 12.52
C LYS A 196 -5.79 -9.62 11.03
N GLU A 197 -5.66 -10.75 10.35
CA GLU A 197 -5.38 -10.77 8.92
C GLU A 197 -6.58 -10.30 8.10
N VAL A 198 -7.81 -10.68 8.48
CA VAL A 198 -9.04 -10.11 7.89
C VAL A 198 -9.04 -8.59 7.99
N ALA A 199 -8.78 -8.05 9.17
CA ALA A 199 -8.75 -6.60 9.40
C ALA A 199 -7.64 -5.91 8.58
N ARG A 200 -6.46 -6.53 8.48
CA ARG A 200 -5.35 -6.02 7.68
C ARG A 200 -5.71 -5.93 6.20
N LEU A 201 -6.26 -7.01 5.64
CA LEU A 201 -6.67 -7.07 4.23
C LEU A 201 -7.78 -6.06 3.95
N ALA A 202 -8.78 -5.95 4.82
CA ALA A 202 -9.87 -5.00 4.70
C ALA A 202 -9.41 -3.53 4.71
N GLY A 203 -8.28 -3.22 5.35
CA GLY A 203 -7.70 -1.87 5.39
C GLY A 203 -7.33 -1.30 4.01
N PHE A 204 -7.11 -2.17 3.01
CA PHE A 204 -6.81 -1.76 1.63
C PHE A 204 -8.05 -1.64 0.74
N LEU A 205 -9.23 -1.93 1.28
CA LEU A 205 -10.47 -2.08 0.51
C LEU A 205 -11.47 -0.99 0.83
N THR A 206 -12.35 -0.72 -0.14
CA THR A 206 -13.57 0.05 0.06
C THR A 206 -14.77 -0.84 -0.24
N PHE A 207 -15.76 -0.81 0.65
CA PHE A 207 -17.01 -1.55 0.49
C PHE A 207 -18.15 -0.59 0.12
N PRO A 208 -19.20 -1.06 -0.57
CA PRO A 208 -20.44 -0.30 -0.69
C PRO A 208 -20.94 0.15 0.68
N LYS A 209 -21.52 1.35 0.73
CA LYS A 209 -22.21 1.86 1.92
C LYS A 209 -23.55 1.17 2.10
#